data_AF-A0A3D6CM43-F1
#
_entry.id   AF-A0A3D6CM43-F1
#
_cell.length_a   1.000
_cell.length_b   1.000
_cell.length_c   1.000
_cell.angle_alpha   90.00
_cell.angle_beta   90.00
_cell.angle_gamma   90.00
#
_symmetry.space_group_name_H-M   'P 1'
#
loop_
_entity.id
_entity.type
_entity.pdbx_description
1 polymer ?
#
loop_
_entity_poly.entity_id
_entity_poly.type
_entity_poly.pdbx_seq_one_letter_code
_entity_poly.pdbx_strand_id
1 'polypeptide(L)' 'KIQALVDSGKITDTLSLETLIIHRLAGKNDLVKILGNGELKAKLNITVHKFTATAKAAIEAAGGEAVAL' A
#
# COMPACT_ATOMS: atom_id res chain seq x y z
N LYS A 1 -4.19 8.53 1.54
CA LYS A 1 -4.97 7.90 0.46
C LYS A 1 -3.99 7.34 -0.57
N ILE A 2 -3.94 6.02 -0.75
CA ILE A 2 -2.97 5.38 -1.65
C ILE A 2 -3.18 5.83 -3.10
N GLN A 3 -4.44 5.90 -3.55
CA GLN A 3 -4.78 6.42 -4.88
C GLN A 3 -4.21 7.84 -5.13
N ALA A 4 -4.38 8.76 -4.17
CA ALA A 4 -3.84 10.12 -4.29
C ALA A 4 -2.30 10.18 -4.30
N LEU A 5 -1.61 9.18 -3.73
CA LEU A 5 -0.14 9.08 -3.75
C LEU A 5 0.37 8.56 -5.09
N VAL A 6 -0.43 7.74 -5.77
CA VAL A 6 -0.16 7.27 -7.13
C VAL A 6 -0.43 8.39 -8.14
N ASP A 7 -1.56 9.09 -8.01
CA ASP A 7 -1.90 10.25 -8.85
C ASP A 7 -0.91 11.42 -8.67
N SER A 8 -0.32 11.58 -7.49
CA SER A 8 0.74 12.58 -7.25
C SER A 8 2.14 12.11 -7.68
N GLY A 9 2.26 10.93 -8.30
CA GLY A 9 3.52 10.40 -8.82
C GLY A 9 4.56 10.03 -7.74
N LYS A 10 4.16 10.03 -6.46
CA LYS A 10 5.05 9.66 -5.36
C LYS A 10 5.29 8.16 -5.31
N ILE A 11 4.37 7.37 -5.87
CA ILE A 11 4.37 5.92 -5.76
C ILE A 11 3.90 5.36 -7.09
N THR A 12 4.82 4.78 -7.86
CA THR A 12 4.54 4.35 -9.24
C THR A 12 4.22 2.87 -9.35
N ASP A 13 4.92 2.00 -8.60
CA ASP A 13 4.76 0.54 -8.75
C ASP A 13 4.96 -0.23 -7.42
N THR A 14 5.81 0.28 -6.52
CA THR A 14 6.18 -0.42 -5.28
C THR A 14 5.89 0.39 -4.02
N LEU A 15 5.06 -0.20 -3.15
CA LEU A 15 4.68 0.26 -1.83
C LEU A 15 5.34 -0.61 -0.77
N SER A 16 6.65 -0.45 -0.58
CA SER A 16 7.37 -1.08 0.52
C SER A 16 7.32 -0.21 1.78
N LEU A 17 7.49 -0.84 2.94
CA LEU A 17 7.60 -0.16 4.22
C LEU A 17 8.69 0.92 4.22
N GLU A 18 9.79 0.68 3.52
CA GLU A 18 10.85 1.67 3.31
C GLU A 18 10.36 2.89 2.55
N THR A 19 9.60 2.73 1.47
CA THR A 19 8.99 3.84 0.72
C THR A 19 8.05 4.65 1.61
N LEU A 20 7.26 3.98 2.45
CA LEU A 20 6.41 4.68 3.44
C LEU A 20 7.25 5.43 4.48
N ILE A 21 8.37 4.87 4.94
CA ILE A 21 9.27 5.52 5.90
C ILE A 21 9.97 6.74 5.27
N ILE A 22 10.46 6.61 4.03
CA ILE A 22 11.11 7.69 3.26
C ILE A 22 10.15 8.86 3.08
N HIS A 23 8.89 8.58 2.75
CA HIS A 23 7.86 9.62 2.63
C HIS A 23 7.30 10.09 3.98
N ARG A 24 7.88 9.66 5.11
CA ARG A 24 7.41 9.94 6.48
C ARG A 24 5.94 9.59 6.71
N LEU A 25 5.41 8.62 5.96
CA LEU A 25 4.06 8.08 6.09
C LEU A 25 4.00 6.99 7.17
N ALA A 26 5.12 6.33 7.48
CA ALA A 26 5.24 5.36 8.55
C ALA A 26 6.56 5.55 9.31
N GLY A 27 6.55 5.26 10.61
CA GLY A 27 7.77 5.20 11.41
C GLY A 27 8.48 3.84 11.26
N LYS A 28 9.79 3.80 11.51
CA LYS A 28 10.58 2.55 11.49
C LYS A 28 10.09 1.50 12.50
N ASN A 29 9.45 1.93 13.58
CA ASN A 29 8.87 1.06 14.62
C ASN A 29 7.34 0.97 14.53
N ASP A 30 6.74 1.45 13.45
CA ASP A 30 5.28 1.56 13.36
C ASP A 30 4.67 0.31 12.71
N LEU A 31 3.60 -0.21 13.30
CA LEU A 31 2.85 -1.32 12.72
C LEU A 31 1.94 -0.79 11.61
N VAL A 32 2.46 -0.81 10.39
CA VAL A 32 1.69 -0.45 9.21
C VAL A 32 0.62 -1.50 8.91
N LYS A 33 -0.64 -1.08 8.96
CA LYS A 33 -1.81 -1.85 8.54
C LYS A 33 -2.47 -1.20 7.33
N ILE A 34 -2.61 -1.94 6.23
CA ILE A 34 -3.32 -1.46 5.03
C ILE A 34 -4.84 -1.62 5.23
N LEU A 35 -5.54 -0.50 5.04
CA LEU A 35 -7.00 -0.40 5.14
C LEU A 35 -7.59 -0.23 3.73
N GLY A 36 -8.66 -0.98 3.43
CA GLY A 36 -9.41 -0.89 2.17
C GLY A 36 -10.37 0.29 2.12
N ASN A 37 -9.88 1.51 2.32
CA ASN A 37 -10.70 2.74 2.24
C ASN A 37 -10.71 3.29 0.80
N GLY A 38 -11.40 2.60 -0.10
CA GLY A 38 -11.59 3.00 -1.51
C GLY A 38 -11.07 1.98 -2.52
N GLU A 39 -11.38 2.21 -3.80
CA GLU A 39 -10.93 1.38 -4.91
C GLU A 39 -9.46 1.69 -5.26
N LEU A 40 -8.66 0.62 -5.40
CA LEU A 40 -7.31 0.70 -5.96
C LEU A 40 -7.43 0.36 -7.46
N LYS A 41 -7.12 1.30 -8.36
CA LYS A 41 -7.10 1.04 -9.82
C LYS A 41 -5.70 0.84 -10.39
N ALA A 42 -4.68 1.16 -9.61
CA ALA A 42 -3.29 1.03 -10.01
C ALA A 42 -2.72 -0.32 -9.53
N LYS A 43 -1.95 -0.97 -10.41
CA LYS A 43 -1.16 -2.14 -10.03
C LYS A 43 -0.04 -1.68 -9.11
N LEU A 44 -0.07 -2.11 -7.86
CA LEU A 44 0.97 -1.81 -6.88
C LEU A 44 1.34 -3.07 -6.10
N ASN A 45 2.64 -3.26 -5.94
CA ASN A 45 3.21 -4.28 -5.07
C ASN A 45 3.37 -3.70 -3.66
N ILE A 46 2.60 -4.18 -2.70
CA ILE A 46 2.55 -3.65 -1.34
C ILE A 46 3.16 -4.66 -0.38
N THR A 47 4.19 -4.23 0.36
CA THR A 47 4.87 -5.04 1.37
C THR A 47 4.73 -4.39 2.75
N VAL A 48 3.87 -4.95 3.62
CA VAL A 48 3.62 -4.42 4.98
C VAL A 48 3.34 -5.53 6.00
N HIS A 49 3.19 -5.18 7.28
CA HIS A 49 2.94 -6.16 8.35
C HIS A 49 1.52 -6.75 8.35
N LYS A 50 0.49 -5.92 8.12
CA LYS A 50 -0.92 -6.38 8.17
C LYS A 50 -1.78 -5.81 7.06
N PHE A 51 -2.65 -6.65 6.53
CA PHE A 51 -3.70 -6.27 5.59
C PHE A 51 -5.08 -6.53 6.20
N THR A 52 -6.05 -5.72 5.82
CA THR A 52 -7.47 -6.03 6.03
C THR A 52 -7.99 -6.93 4.92
N ALA A 53 -9.03 -7.72 5.21
CA ALA A 53 -9.64 -8.61 4.21
C ALA A 53 -10.11 -7.83 2.96
N THR A 54 -10.71 -6.65 3.17
CA THR A 54 -11.14 -5.75 2.09
C THR A 54 -9.97 -5.16 1.32
N ALA A 55 -8.86 -4.82 1.98
CA ALA A 55 -7.67 -4.34 1.29
C ALA A 55 -7.03 -5.43 0.42
N LYS A 56 -6.89 -6.65 0.94
CA LYS A 56 -6.29 -7.76 0.19
C LYS A 56 -7.09 -8.04 -1.09
N ALA A 57 -8.41 -8.11 -0.97
CA ALA A 57 -9.31 -8.28 -2.11
C ALA A 57 -9.19 -7.14 -3.13
N ALA A 58 -9.08 -5.89 -2.67
CA ALA A 58 -8.90 -4.74 -3.55
C ALA A 58 -7.54 -4.74 -4.27
N ILE A 59 -6.47 -5.19 -3.62
CA ILE A 59 -5.13 -5.28 -4.22
C ILE A 59 -5.08 -6.39 -5.28
N GLU A 60 -5.65 -7.55 -4.97
CA GLU A 60 -5.77 -8.66 -5.93
C GLU A 60 -6.67 -8.29 -7.11
N ALA A 61 -7.78 -7.57 -6.87
CA ALA A 61 -8.67 -7.07 -7.93
C ALA A 61 -8.01 -6.02 -8.83
N ALA A 62 -7.10 -5.20 -8.27
CA ALA A 62 -6.28 -4.26 -9.03
C ALA A 62 -5.15 -4.95 -9.81
N GLY A 63 -4.91 -6.25 -9.56
CA GLY A 63 -3.80 -7.01 -10.15
C GLY A 63 -2.43 -6.67 -9.56
N GLY A 64 -2.39 -6.19 -8.32
CA GLY A 64 -1.16 -5.95 -7.55
C GLY A 64 -0.85 -7.10 -6.58
N GLU A 65 0.37 -7.12 -6.06
CA GLU A 65 0.84 -8.16 -5.14
C GLU A 65 0.84 -7.67 -3.69
N ALA A 66 0.19 -8.40 -2.78
CA ALA A 66 0.14 -8.08 -1.34
C ALA A 66 1.03 -9.05 -0.55
N VAL A 67 2.23 -8.58 -0.17
CA VAL A 67 3.19 -9.37 0.61
C VAL A 67 3.13 -8.95 2.07
N ALA A 68 2.77 -9.89 2.94
CA ALA A 68 2.80 -9.68 4.39
C ALA A 68 4.15 -10.13 4.97
N LEU A 69 4.78 -9.28 5.79
CA LEU A 69 5.99 -9.59 6.57
C LEU A 69 5.62 -9.86 8.02
#